data_AF-A0A419N1P2-F1
#
_entry.id   AF-A0A419N1P2-F1
#
_cell.length_a   1.000
_cell.length_b   1.000
_cell.length_c   1.000
_cell.angle_alpha   90.00
_cell.angle_beta   90.00
_cell.angle_gamma   90.00
#
_symmetry.space_group_name_H-M   'P 1'
#
loop_
_entity.id
_entity.type
_entity.pdbx_description
1 polymer ?
#
loop_
_entity_poly.entity_id
_entity_poly.type
_entity_poly.pdbx_seq_one_letter_code
_entity_poly.pdbx_strand_id
1 'polypeptide(L)'
;NDYTIMNTVSENLTYKPERLTMEKGESVFSPDDRIGQLTMRNLDITDTREKLQNYVETGLLTSSAATGLPQVDNNNLPRGLQVKNK
;
A
#
# COMPACT_ATOMS: atom_id res chain seq x y z
N ASN A 1 -11.86 6.96 -24.56
CA ASN A 1 -11.37 8.20 -23.94
C ASN A 1 -9.86 8.19 -24.07
N ASP A 2 -9.40 8.61 -25.24
CA ASP A 2 -7.99 8.57 -25.62
C ASP A 2 -7.34 9.84 -25.13
N TYR A 3 -6.80 9.80 -23.92
CA TYR A 3 -5.99 10.89 -23.39
C TYR A 3 -4.52 10.59 -23.71
N THR A 4 -3.94 11.36 -24.61
CA THR A 4 -2.49 11.46 -24.74
C THR A 4 -1.99 12.44 -23.68
N ILE A 5 -1.10 12.00 -22.79
CA ILE A 5 -0.44 12.89 -21.84
C ILE A 5 0.44 13.84 -22.65
N MET A 6 -0.06 15.05 -22.90
CA MET A 6 0.71 16.14 -23.48
C MET A 6 1.74 16.58 -22.46
N ASN A 7 3.00 16.62 -22.88
CA ASN A 7 4.17 16.97 -22.08
C ASN A 7 3.87 18.00 -20.95
N THR A 8 4.04 17.58 -19.70
CA THR A 8 3.84 18.44 -18.53
C THR A 8 5.14 19.18 -18.21
N VAL A 9 5.21 20.47 -18.54
CA VAL A 9 6.36 21.33 -18.22
C VAL A 9 5.97 22.37 -17.17
N SER A 10 6.79 22.50 -16.13
CA SER A 10 6.67 23.56 -15.12
C SER A 10 8.01 23.68 -14.37
N GLU A 11 8.43 24.90 -14.06
CA GLU A 11 9.67 25.17 -13.32
C GLU A 11 9.59 24.73 -11.85
N ASN A 12 8.38 24.58 -11.32
CA ASN A 12 8.11 24.24 -9.92
C ASN A 12 7.79 22.74 -9.71
N LEU A 13 8.15 21.87 -10.66
CA LEU A 13 7.93 20.43 -10.52
C LEU A 13 8.77 19.85 -9.38
N THR A 14 8.12 19.09 -8.49
CA THR A 14 8.80 18.25 -7.49
C THR A 14 9.33 16.95 -8.11
N TYR A 15 8.78 16.52 -9.25
CA TYR A 15 9.28 15.40 -10.02
C TYR A 15 10.60 15.77 -10.70
N LYS A 16 11.68 15.11 -10.27
CA LYS A 16 13.06 15.33 -10.72
C LYS A 16 13.77 13.98 -10.85
N PRO A 17 13.71 13.30 -12.02
CA PRO A 17 14.25 11.95 -12.18
C PRO A 17 15.76 11.87 -11.92
N GLU A 18 16.50 12.95 -12.17
CA GLU A 18 17.93 13.08 -11.89
C GLU A 18 18.29 12.95 -10.41
N ARG A 19 17.34 13.14 -9.49
CA ARG A 19 17.54 12.95 -8.03
C ARG A 19 17.30 11.52 -7.56
N LEU A 20 16.76 10.67 -8.44
CA LEU A 20 16.43 9.27 -8.16
C LEU A 20 17.32 8.29 -8.95
N THR A 21 18.24 8.81 -9.77
CA THR A 21 19.17 8.01 -10.57
C THR A 21 20.18 7.28 -9.70
N MET A 22 20.54 6.07 -10.15
CA MET A 22 21.52 5.19 -9.51
C MET A 22 22.80 5.04 -10.32
N GLU A 23 22.93 5.73 -11.45
CA GLU A 23 23.99 5.47 -12.45
C GLU A 23 25.34 6.13 -12.13
N LYS A 24 25.36 7.23 -11.36
CA LYS A 24 26.58 7.93 -10.96
C LYS A 24 26.71 7.95 -9.44
N GLY A 25 27.91 7.64 -8.95
CA GLY A 25 28.23 7.25 -7.57
C GLY A 25 27.94 8.22 -6.41
N GLU A 26 27.23 9.32 -6.62
CA GLU A 26 26.63 10.15 -5.56
C GLU A 26 25.11 10.01 -5.62
N SER A 27 24.61 8.82 -5.28
CA SER A 27 23.18 8.60 -5.06
C SER A 27 22.76 9.25 -3.74
N VAL A 28 21.56 9.84 -3.72
CA VAL A 28 20.96 10.44 -2.51
C VAL A 28 20.60 9.37 -1.46
N PHE A 29 20.56 8.10 -1.85
CA PHE A 29 20.25 6.96 -0.98
C PHE A 29 21.02 5.70 -1.39
N SER A 30 21.46 4.95 -0.40
CA SER A 30 22.10 3.64 -0.52
C SER A 30 21.05 2.52 -0.42
N PRO A 31 21.32 1.30 -0.93
CA PRO A 31 20.51 0.12 -0.64
C PRO A 31 20.25 -0.09 0.86
N ASP A 32 21.24 0.21 1.72
CA ASP A 32 21.11 0.04 3.18
C ASP A 32 20.08 0.99 3.80
N ASP A 33 19.94 2.21 3.26
CA ASP A 33 18.93 3.17 3.73
C ASP A 33 17.52 2.62 3.52
N ARG A 34 17.31 1.89 2.42
CA ARG A 34 16.03 1.22 2.14
C ARG A 34 15.78 0.06 3.09
N ILE A 35 16.80 -0.71 3.44
CA ILE A 35 16.68 -1.78 4.44
C ILE A 35 16.36 -1.20 5.82
N GLY A 36 17.02 -0.11 6.21
CA GLY A 36 16.70 0.65 7.42
C GLY A 36 15.24 1.11 7.43
N GLN A 37 14.79 1.75 6.35
CA GLN A 37 13.40 2.18 6.20
C GLN A 37 12.39 1.03 6.35
N LEU A 38 12.67 -0.14 5.75
CA LEU A 38 11.81 -1.32 5.84
C LEU A 38 11.79 -1.92 7.25
N THR A 39 12.94 -1.96 7.92
CA THR A 39 13.07 -2.54 9.27
C THR A 39 12.22 -1.78 10.28
N MET A 40 12.17 -0.46 10.17
CA MET A 40 11.34 0.40 11.03
C MET A 40 9.84 0.11 10.92
N ARG A 41 9.37 -0.61 9.89
CA ARG A 41 7.97 -0.98 9.71
C ARG A 41 7.58 -2.32 10.32
N ASN A 42 8.55 -3.14 10.78
CA ASN A 42 8.27 -4.50 11.23
C ASN A 42 7.38 -4.60 12.47
N LEU A 43 7.52 -3.67 13.43
CA LEU A 43 6.69 -3.65 14.64
C LEU A 43 5.23 -3.34 14.31
N ASP A 44 5.00 -2.27 13.55
CA ASP A 44 3.67 -1.85 13.08
C ASP A 44 2.98 -2.96 12.25
N ILE A 45 3.74 -3.67 11.40
CA ILE A 45 3.25 -4.82 10.63
C ILE A 45 2.84 -5.99 11.55
N THR A 46 3.59 -6.24 12.62
CA THR A 46 3.28 -7.32 13.57
C THR A 46 2.01 -6.99 14.34
N ASP A 47 1.89 -5.75 14.82
CA ASP A 47 0.72 -5.27 15.54
C ASP A 47 -0.53 -5.33 14.64
N THR A 48 -0.43 -4.92 13.37
CA THR A 48 -1.56 -5.02 12.43
C THR A 48 -1.95 -6.47 12.12
N ARG A 49 -1.00 -7.41 12.07
CA ARG A 49 -1.33 -8.85 11.92
C ARG A 49 -2.09 -9.38 13.12
N GLU A 50 -1.69 -9.02 14.34
CA GLU A 50 -2.40 -9.39 15.56
C GLU A 50 -3.81 -8.77 15.58
N LYS A 51 -3.96 -7.50 15.18
CA LYS A 51 -5.29 -6.87 15.05
C LYS A 51 -6.19 -7.59 14.07
N LEU A 52 -5.67 -8.01 12.91
CA LEU A 52 -6.45 -8.78 11.93
C LEU A 52 -6.92 -10.12 12.51
N GLN A 53 -6.10 -10.81 13.29
CA GLN A 53 -6.49 -12.04 14.00
C GLN A 53 -7.57 -11.75 15.05
N ASN A 54 -7.40 -10.72 15.87
CA ASN A 54 -8.40 -10.29 16.84
C ASN A 54 -9.75 -9.93 16.18
N TYR A 55 -9.73 -9.31 15.00
CA TYR A 55 -10.96 -9.02 14.25
C TYR A 55 -11.65 -10.28 13.72
N VAL A 56 -10.89 -11.36 13.45
CA VAL A 56 -11.46 -12.67 13.13
C VAL A 56 -12.10 -13.30 14.37
N GLU A 57 -11.42 -13.27 15.52
CA GLU A 57 -11.93 -13.84 16.77
C GLU A 57 -13.20 -13.15 17.28
N THR A 58 -13.28 -11.82 17.10
CA THR A 58 -14.46 -11.02 17.45
C THR A 58 -15.58 -11.12 16.42
N GLY A 59 -15.38 -11.84 15.31
CA GLY A 59 -16.39 -12.08 14.28
C GLY A 59 -16.65 -10.89 13.34
N LEU A 60 -15.76 -9.88 13.32
CA LEU A 60 -15.84 -8.75 12.39
C LEU A 60 -15.27 -9.08 11.00
N LEU A 61 -14.24 -9.93 10.96
CA LEU A 61 -13.64 -10.44 9.73
C LEU A 61 -13.81 -11.96 9.67
N THR A 62 -13.95 -12.47 8.45
CA THR A 62 -13.97 -13.91 8.18
C THR A 62 -12.61 -14.36 7.66
N SER A 63 -12.12 -15.48 8.20
CA SER A 63 -10.88 -16.09 7.71
C SER A 63 -11.06 -16.54 6.25
N SER A 64 -10.28 -15.96 5.34
CA SER A 64 -10.33 -16.30 3.91
C SER A 64 -9.01 -16.94 3.48
N ALA A 65 -9.08 -18.23 3.15
CA ALA A 65 -7.95 -18.98 2.60
C ALA A 65 -7.60 -18.56 1.15
N ALA A 66 -8.51 -17.87 0.46
CA ALA A 66 -8.34 -17.53 -0.97
C ALA A 66 -7.35 -16.38 -1.21
N THR A 67 -7.27 -15.41 -0.29
CA THR A 67 -6.40 -14.22 -0.42
C THR A 67 -5.26 -14.16 0.60
N GLY A 68 -5.17 -15.15 1.50
CA GLY A 68 -4.15 -15.20 2.56
C GLY A 68 -4.31 -14.12 3.65
N LEU A 69 -5.41 -13.36 3.63
CA LEU A 69 -5.76 -12.34 4.62
C LEU A 69 -7.25 -12.44 4.97
N PRO A 70 -7.65 -12.13 6.23
CA PRO A 70 -9.05 -12.03 6.61
C PRO A 70 -9.83 -11.03 5.76
N GLN A 71 -11.09 -11.34 5.45
CA GLN A 71 -11.96 -10.52 4.63
C GLN A 71 -13.18 -10.02 5.41
N VAL A 72 -13.72 -8.89 5.00
CA VAL A 72 -15.00 -8.39 5.51
C VAL A 72 -16.14 -9.17 4.83
N ASP A 73 -17.11 -9.62 5.61
CA ASP A 73 -18.30 -10.27 5.06
C ASP A 73 -19.19 -9.27 4.34
N ASN A 74 -19.28 -9.42 3.02
CA ASN A 74 -20.12 -8.54 2.17
C ASN A 74 -21.61 -8.58 2.53
N ASN A 75 -22.06 -9.64 3.21
CA ASN A 75 -23.46 -9.82 3.63
C ASN A 75 -23.80 -9.04 4.91
N ASN A 76 -22.81 -8.63 5.70
CA ASN A 76 -22.99 -7.90 6.96
C ASN A 76 -22.69 -6.40 6.83
N LEU A 77 -22.47 -5.92 5.59
CA LEU A 77 -22.22 -4.51 5.30
C LEU A 77 -23.54 -3.72 5.28
N PRO A 78 -23.62 -2.54 5.95
CA PRO A 78 -24.75 -1.63 5.76
C PRO A 78 -24.89 -1.32 4.27
N ARG A 79 -26.13 -1.25 3.76
CA ARG A 79 -26.50 -1.21 2.33
C ARG A 79 -25.76 -0.19 1.46
N GLY A 80 -25.05 0.78 2.05
CA GLY A 80 -24.21 1.76 1.35
C GLY A 80 -22.78 1.30 1.01
N LEU A 81 -22.29 0.19 1.56
CA LEU A 81 -20.93 -0.32 1.32
C LEU A 81 -20.89 -1.67 0.59
N GLN A 82 -22.04 -2.25 0.25
CA GLN A 82 -22.10 -3.47 -0.53
C GLN A 82 -21.52 -3.21 -1.92
N VAL A 83 -20.45 -3.93 -2.27
CA VAL A 83 -19.89 -3.95 -3.62
C VAL A 83 -21.00 -4.47 -4.54
N LYS A 84 -21.53 -3.59 -5.39
CA LYS A 84 -22.48 -3.97 -6.44
C LYS A 84 -21.75 -4.89 -7.42
N ASN A 85 -21.88 -6.20 -7.21
CA ASN A 85 -21.56 -7.16 -8.23
C ASN A 85 -22.51 -6.91 -9.41
N LYS A 86 -21.93 -6.51 -10.54
CA LYS A 86 -22.60 -6.36 -11.82
C LYS A 86 -22.30 -7.58 -12.67
#